data_AF-A0A1U7MTM0-F1
#
_entry.id   AF-A0A1U7MTM0-F1
#
_cell.length_a   1.000
_cell.length_b   1.000
_cell.length_c   1.000
_cell.angle_alpha   90.00
_cell.angle_beta   90.00
_cell.angle_gamma   90.00
#
_symmetry.space_group_name_H-M   'P 1'
#
loop_
_entity.id
_entity.type
_entity.pdbx_description
1 polymer ?
#
loop_
_entity_poly.entity_id
_entity_poly.type
_entity_poly.pdbx_seq_one_letter_code
_entity_poly.pdbx_strand_id
1 'polypeptide(L)'
;MPDSGMPDQRLHTLVAVNEALKDPIRVLQTVTASADFEDALHALQDSFGWDEVQARLVMQLPIGNTHKDFRDRVAQDLQQHDH
;
A
#
# COMPACT_ATOMS: atom_id res chain seq x y z
N MET A 1 -1.76 19.66 22.56
CA MET A 1 -0.42 19.21 22.10
C MET A 1 -0.64 18.61 20.72
N PRO A 2 -0.01 19.10 19.64
CA PRO A 2 -0.19 18.47 18.34
C PRO A 2 0.73 17.25 18.24
N ASP A 3 0.13 16.11 17.91
CA ASP A 3 0.79 14.86 17.52
C ASP A 3 1.73 15.10 16.32
N SER A 4 3.02 15.33 16.58
CA SER A 4 4.03 15.57 15.52
C SER A 4 4.71 14.29 15.04
N GLY A 5 4.17 13.10 15.32
CA GLY A 5 4.70 11.80 14.84
C GLY A 5 3.95 11.20 13.65
N MET A 6 2.91 11.85 13.12
CA MET A 6 1.99 11.28 12.13
C MET A 6 2.29 11.48 10.63
N PRO A 7 3.06 12.49 10.15
CA PRO A 7 3.17 12.72 8.72
C PRO A 7 4.02 11.65 8.01
N ASP A 8 5.16 11.26 8.58
CA ASP A 8 6.07 10.28 7.97
C ASP A 8 5.45 8.88 7.89
N GLN A 9 4.77 8.44 8.95
CA GLN A 9 4.13 7.12 8.99
C GLN A 9 2.94 7.03 8.01
N ARG A 10 2.21 8.13 7.85
CA ARG A 10 1.11 8.23 6.88
C ARG A 10 1.64 8.29 5.45
N LEU A 11 2.73 9.02 5.21
CA LEU A 11 3.39 9.05 3.91
C LEU A 11 3.89 7.65 3.51
N HIS A 12 4.59 6.99 4.45
CA HIS A 12 5.18 5.68 4.26
C HIS A 12 4.15 4.62 3.88
N THR A 13 2.95 4.69 4.47
CA THR A 13 1.84 3.78 4.14
C THR A 13 1.16 4.13 2.81
N LEU A 14 1.03 5.42 2.48
CA LEU A 14 0.48 5.87 1.19
C LEU A 14 1.37 5.48 0.00
N VAL A 15 2.69 5.41 0.19
CA VAL A 15 3.64 4.97 -0.85
C VAL A 15 3.32 3.53 -1.29
N ALA A 16 3.18 2.60 -0.34
CA ALA A 16 2.86 1.21 -0.65
C ALA A 16 1.50 1.06 -1.35
N VAL A 17 0.48 1.81 -0.91
CA VAL A 17 -0.84 1.84 -1.57
C VAL A 17 -0.73 2.35 -3.01
N ASN A 18 0.00 3.44 -3.22
CA ASN A 18 0.20 3.99 -4.56
C ASN A 18 0.92 3.00 -5.49
N GLU A 19 1.95 2.32 -4.99
CA GLU A 19 2.65 1.28 -5.77
C GLU A 19 1.75 0.08 -6.07
N ALA A 20 1.00 -0.41 -5.08
CA ALA A 20 0.03 -1.48 -5.28
C ALA A 20 -1.04 -1.10 -6.32
N LEU A 21 -1.45 0.16 -6.35
CA LEU A 21 -2.46 0.66 -7.29
C LEU A 21 -1.95 0.91 -8.71
N LYS A 22 -0.62 1.00 -8.91
CA LYS A 22 -0.01 1.06 -10.25
C LYS A 22 -0.08 -0.31 -10.94
N ASP A 23 0.09 -1.39 -10.19
CA ASP A 23 -0.01 -2.76 -10.70
C ASP A 23 -0.82 -3.68 -9.78
N PRO A 24 -2.15 -3.48 -9.70
CA PRO A 24 -3.01 -4.24 -8.79
C PRO A 24 -3.12 -5.72 -9.19
N ILE A 25 -2.88 -6.04 -10.47
CA ILE A 25 -2.91 -7.43 -10.96
C ILE A 25 -1.74 -8.20 -10.37
N ARG A 26 -0.54 -7.64 -10.38
CA ARG A 26 0.64 -8.30 -9.79
C ARG A 26 0.46 -8.53 -8.29
N VAL A 27 -0.09 -7.56 -7.56
CA VAL A 27 -0.40 -7.72 -6.12
C VAL A 27 -1.37 -8.89 -5.91
N LEU A 28 -2.48 -8.92 -6.65
CA LEU A 28 -3.44 -10.02 -6.56
C LEU A 28 -2.81 -11.37 -6.92
N GLN A 29 -1.98 -11.43 -7.95
CA GLN A 29 -1.26 -12.65 -8.33
C GLN A 29 -0.36 -13.15 -7.19
N THR A 30 0.43 -12.28 -6.57
CA THR A 30 1.28 -12.62 -5.42
C THR A 30 0.44 -13.18 -4.26
N VAL A 31 -0.66 -12.52 -3.91
CA VAL A 31 -1.54 -12.95 -2.82
C VAL A 31 -2.20 -14.30 -3.13
N THR A 32 -2.75 -14.47 -4.35
CA THR A 32 -3.45 -15.71 -4.73
C THR A 32 -2.53 -16.92 -4.91
N ALA A 33 -1.22 -16.70 -5.11
CA ALA A 33 -0.23 -17.77 -5.18
C ALA A 33 0.22 -18.26 -3.79
N SER A 34 -0.11 -17.53 -2.74
CA SER A 34 0.33 -17.81 -1.36
C SER A 34 -0.58 -18.83 -0.68
N ALA A 35 -0.02 -19.65 0.21
CA ALA A 35 -0.75 -20.73 0.88
C ALA A 35 -1.74 -20.21 1.94
N ASP A 36 -1.38 -19.11 2.61
CA ASP A 36 -2.14 -18.51 3.70
C ASP A 36 -1.79 -17.02 3.85
N PHE A 37 -2.35 -16.38 4.87
CA PHE A 37 -2.20 -14.95 5.10
C PHE A 37 -0.77 -14.53 5.46
N GLU A 38 -0.05 -15.31 6.28
CA GLU A 38 1.32 -14.99 6.67
C GLU A 38 2.26 -15.16 5.48
N ASP A 39 2.06 -16.22 4.69
CA ASP A 39 2.79 -16.44 3.43
C ASP A 39 2.56 -15.30 2.44
N ALA A 40 1.31 -14.82 2.30
CA ALA A 40 1.00 -13.66 1.45
C ALA A 40 1.69 -12.38 1.91
N LEU A 41 1.79 -12.13 3.22
CA LEU A 41 2.52 -10.98 3.73
C LEU A 41 4.01 -11.06 3.40
N HIS A 42 4.66 -12.19 3.64
CA HIS A 42 6.07 -12.37 3.28
C HIS A 42 6.28 -12.25 1.77
N ALA A 43 5.41 -12.85 0.95
CA ALA A 43 5.51 -12.76 -0.50
C ALA A 43 5.38 -11.32 -1.01
N LEU A 44 4.52 -10.50 -0.40
CA LEU A 44 4.39 -9.07 -0.71
C LEU A 44 5.62 -8.27 -0.26
N GLN A 45 6.16 -8.55 0.93
CA GLN A 45 7.40 -7.93 1.40
C GLN A 45 8.56 -8.23 0.45
N ASP A 46 8.75 -9.49 0.06
CA ASP A 46 9.83 -9.90 -0.84
C ASP A 46 9.65 -9.35 -2.27
N SER A 47 8.42 -9.33 -2.78
CA SER A 47 8.14 -8.93 -4.17
C SER A 47 8.21 -7.42 -4.40
N PHE A 48 7.93 -6.62 -3.36
CA PHE A 48 7.78 -5.16 -3.47
C PHE A 48 8.71 -4.38 -2.51
N GLY A 49 9.49 -5.05 -1.67
CA GLY A 49 10.38 -4.40 -0.70
C GLY A 49 9.65 -3.66 0.42
N TRP A 50 8.39 -3.99 0.65
CA TRP A 50 7.56 -3.37 1.67
C TRP A 50 7.89 -3.91 3.06
N ASP A 51 7.68 -3.10 4.09
CA ASP A 51 7.66 -3.62 5.46
C ASP A 51 6.32 -4.29 5.82
N GLU A 52 6.26 -4.86 7.02
CA GLU A 52 5.05 -5.55 7.50
C GLU A 52 3.81 -4.65 7.55
N VAL A 53 3.97 -3.40 7.96
CA VAL A 53 2.85 -2.45 8.08
C VAL A 53 2.31 -2.12 6.69
N GLN A 54 3.19 -1.86 5.72
CA GLN A 54 2.86 -1.60 4.33
C GLN A 54 2.16 -2.80 3.67
N ALA A 55 2.73 -4.01 3.80
CA ALA A 55 2.14 -5.22 3.24
C ALA A 55 0.75 -5.52 3.84
N ARG A 56 0.59 -5.38 5.15
CA ARG A 56 -0.72 -5.54 5.83
C ARG A 56 -1.74 -4.52 5.34
N LEU A 57 -1.32 -3.28 5.12
CA LEU A 57 -2.23 -2.22 4.70
C LEU A 57 -2.73 -2.43 3.26
N VAL A 58 -1.86 -2.90 2.36
CA VAL A 58 -2.25 -3.29 1.00
C VAL A 58 -3.22 -4.48 1.03
N MET A 59 -2.97 -5.48 1.88
CA MET A 59 -3.89 -6.63 2.07
C MET A 59 -5.28 -6.22 2.57
N GLN A 60 -5.38 -5.10 3.28
CA GLN A 60 -6.65 -4.57 3.79
C GLN A 60 -7.34 -3.60 2.83
N LEU A 61 -6.73 -3.30 1.67
CA LEU A 61 -7.29 -2.36 0.71
C LEU A 61 -8.59 -2.94 0.11
N PRO A 62 -9.74 -2.26 0.29
CA PRO A 62 -10.97 -2.70 -0.36
C PRO A 62 -10.81 -2.64 -1.87
N ILE A 63 -11.25 -3.67 -2.60
CA ILE A 63 -11.24 -3.66 -4.08
C ILE A 63 -11.97 -2.43 -4.62
N GLY A 64 -13.02 -1.98 -3.94
CA GLY A 64 -13.73 -0.74 -4.26
C GLY A 64 -12.82 0.50 -4.30
N ASN A 65 -11.73 0.53 -3.53
CA ASN A 65 -10.77 1.63 -3.49
C ASN A 65 -9.64 1.48 -4.52
N THR A 66 -9.88 0.80 -5.64
CA THR A 66 -8.91 0.69 -6.76
C THR A 66 -9.30 1.51 -7.99
N HIS A 67 -10.43 2.24 -7.92
CA HIS A 67 -10.91 3.08 -9.01
C HIS A 67 -10.00 4.29 -9.28
N LYS A 68 -10.15 4.89 -10.46
CA LYS A 68 -9.31 6.00 -10.93
C LYS A 68 -9.27 7.18 -9.94
N ASP A 69 -10.42 7.66 -9.48
CA ASP A 69 -10.45 8.85 -8.60
C ASP A 69 -9.70 8.66 -7.28
N PHE A 70 -9.74 7.44 -6.70
CA PHE A 70 -9.00 7.14 -5.48
C PHE A 70 -7.50 7.11 -5.76
N ARG A 71 -7.08 6.50 -6.87
CA ARG A 71 -5.68 6.48 -7.31
C ARG A 71 -5.13 7.88 -7.51
N ASP A 72 -5.87 8.73 -8.20
CA ASP A 72 -5.48 10.12 -8.44
C ASP A 72 -5.34 10.88 -7.12
N ARG A 73 -6.27 10.68 -6.18
CA ARG A 73 -6.21 11.31 -4.86
C ARG A 73 -5.01 10.85 -4.03
N VAL A 74 -4.71 9.55 -4.01
CA VAL A 74 -3.53 9.01 -3.33
C VAL A 74 -2.24 9.57 -3.95
N ALA A 75 -2.17 9.67 -5.28
CA ALA A 75 -1.03 10.26 -5.97
C ALA A 75 -0.86 11.76 -5.65
N GLN A 76 -1.96 12.51 -5.57
CA GLN A 76 -1.96 13.92 -5.17
C GLN A 76 -1.52 14.11 -3.72
N ASP A 77 -2.03 13.29 -2.80
CA ASP A 77 -1.65 13.33 -1.39
C ASP A 77 -0.13 13.08 -1.23
N LEU A 78 0.45 12.15 -2.01
CA LEU A 78 1.90 11.94 -2.00
C LEU A 78 2.70 13.15 -2.54
N GLN A 79 2.22 13.79 -3.60
CA GLN A 79 2.89 14.97 -4.17
C GLN A 79 2.91 16.17 -3.22
N GLN A 80 1.87 16.34 -2.40
CA GLN A 80 1.77 17.47 -1.46
C GLN A 80 2.67 17.34 -0.23
N HIS A 81 3.15 16.12 0.06
CA HIS A 81 3.95 15.84 1.25
C HIS A 81 5.44 15.55 0.94
N ASP A 82 5.83 15.54 -0.33
CA ASP A 82 7.24 15.45 -0.78
C ASP A 82 7.94 16.83 -0.79
N HIS A 83 7.20 17.91 -0.54
CA HIS A 83 7.62 19.32 -0.55
C HIS A 83 7.70 19.93 0.86
#